data_AF-A0A851FRI4-F1
#
_entry.id   AF-A0A851FRI4-F1
#
_cell.length_a   1.000
_cell.length_b   1.000
_cell.length_c   1.000
_cell.angle_alpha   90.00
_cell.angle_beta   90.00
_cell.angle_gamma   90.00
#
_symmetry.space_group_name_H-M   'P 1'
#
loop_
_entity.id
_entity.type
_entity.pdbx_description
1 polymer ?
#
loop_
_entity_poly.entity_id
_entity_poly.type
_entity_poly.pdbx_seq_one_letter_code
_entity_poly.pdbx_strand_id
1 'polypeptide(L)'
;VSVAFPGPVCRGSGCRFACELLKHVLHQRNQLPLPYEQLAYFCRRAAQDGDGIEKPPFTGMASSKCQQVLMELEGLFQHLEVMFSLTLVPRVLFLLGGSVVNPKELYELNLEGICEGSAEESLQTTPCVRQLFHRLFVADIFSELKVLSVTGTLVLVQGHRDCGIEWFRPKLNYKVPTRGRKLTVKLSCDGDLHLSASPPQHTASKWEDYVWFQAPVTLKGFSE
;
A
#
# COMPACT_ATOMS: atom_id res chain seq x y z
N VAL A 1 -4.80 7.53 11.80
CA VAL A 1 -4.40 8.83 11.19
C VAL A 1 -5.43 9.20 10.14
N SER A 2 -5.96 10.41 10.19
CA SER A 2 -6.89 10.91 9.16
C SER A 2 -6.20 11.97 8.31
N VAL A 3 -6.35 11.86 6.99
CA VAL A 3 -5.79 12.79 6.01
C VAL A 3 -6.92 13.25 5.12
N ALA A 4 -7.21 14.55 5.18
CA ALA A 4 -8.21 15.19 4.35
C ALA A 4 -7.48 15.99 3.25
N PHE A 5 -7.74 15.65 1.99
CA PHE A 5 -7.26 16.38 0.82
C PHE A 5 -8.23 17.53 0.53
N PRO A 6 -7.77 18.71 0.10
CA PRO A 6 -8.62 19.88 -0.12
C PRO A 6 -9.49 19.81 -1.38
N GLY A 7 -9.59 18.64 -2.02
CA GLY A 7 -10.26 18.45 -3.30
C GLY A 7 -10.22 17.00 -3.76
N PRO A 8 -10.88 16.68 -4.89
CA PRO A 8 -10.87 15.34 -5.46
C PRO A 8 -9.47 14.96 -5.93
N VAL A 9 -9.16 13.66 -5.93
CA VAL A 9 -7.86 13.14 -6.39
C VAL A 9 -7.96 12.59 -7.81
N CYS A 10 -6.84 12.52 -8.53
CA CYS A 10 -6.82 11.89 -9.85
C CYS A 10 -7.21 10.41 -9.79
N ARG A 11 -7.82 9.91 -10.87
CA ARG A 11 -8.01 8.47 -11.06
C ARG A 11 -6.67 7.74 -10.96
N GLY A 12 -6.62 6.68 -10.15
CA GLY A 12 -5.39 5.91 -9.91
C GLY A 12 -4.49 6.44 -8.78
N SER A 13 -4.76 7.62 -8.21
CA SER A 13 -4.04 8.10 -7.01
C SER A 13 -4.16 7.12 -5.84
N GLY A 14 -5.31 6.45 -5.71
CA GLY A 14 -5.53 5.42 -4.69
C GLY A 14 -4.51 4.28 -4.75
N CYS A 15 -4.18 3.80 -5.96
CA CYS A 15 -3.14 2.78 -6.16
C CYS A 15 -1.78 3.31 -5.68
N ARG A 16 -1.45 4.56 -6.07
CA ARG A 16 -0.18 5.17 -5.65
C ARG A 16 -0.09 5.31 -4.13
N PHE A 17 -1.17 5.70 -3.46
CA PHE A 17 -1.20 5.77 -1.99
C PHE A 17 -0.94 4.39 -1.35
N ALA A 18 -1.56 3.33 -1.88
CA ALA A 18 -1.35 1.97 -1.40
C ALA A 18 0.10 1.50 -1.62
N CYS A 19 0.64 1.67 -2.82
CA CYS A 19 2.01 1.25 -3.15
C CYS A 19 3.05 1.99 -2.31
N GLU A 20 2.94 3.33 -2.20
CA GLU A 20 3.88 4.11 -1.41
C GLU A 20 3.79 3.80 0.08
N LEU A 21 2.57 3.62 0.61
CA LEU A 21 2.39 3.23 2.01
C LEU A 21 2.99 1.86 2.29
N LEU A 22 2.83 0.88 1.39
CA LEU A 22 3.46 -0.43 1.54
C LEU A 22 4.99 -0.32 1.58
N LYS A 23 5.60 0.38 0.61
CA LYS A 23 7.06 0.63 0.59
C LYS A 23 7.54 1.22 1.91
N HIS A 24 6.81 2.22 2.42
CA HIS A 24 7.15 2.89 3.66
C HIS A 24 7.02 1.94 4.88
N VAL A 25 5.91 1.20 4.99
CA VAL A 25 5.70 0.22 6.07
C VAL A 25 6.81 -0.83 6.07
N LEU A 26 7.16 -1.38 4.91
CA LEU A 26 8.21 -2.40 4.81
C LEU A 26 9.57 -1.87 5.28
N HIS A 27 9.93 -0.64 4.90
CA HIS A 27 11.16 -0.01 5.37
C HIS A 27 11.12 0.28 6.89
N GLN A 28 10.08 0.96 7.38
CA GLN A 28 9.96 1.33 8.79
C GLN A 28 9.87 0.12 9.74
N ARG A 29 9.42 -1.04 9.23
CA ARG A 29 9.35 -2.30 10.01
C ARG A 29 10.53 -3.23 9.74
N ASN A 30 11.64 -2.71 9.20
CA ASN A 30 12.87 -3.47 8.95
C ASN A 30 12.65 -4.74 8.09
N GLN A 31 11.68 -4.68 7.17
CA GLN A 31 11.47 -5.72 6.15
C GLN A 31 12.27 -5.44 4.88
N LEU A 32 12.72 -4.19 4.71
CA LEU A 32 13.69 -3.77 3.70
C LEU A 32 14.82 -3.00 4.41
N PRO A 33 16.09 -3.25 4.07
CA PRO A 33 17.23 -2.60 4.73
C PRO A 33 17.40 -1.12 4.34
N LEU A 34 16.83 -0.72 3.19
CA LEU A 34 16.82 0.65 2.69
C LEU A 34 15.44 0.96 2.07
N PRO A 35 15.08 2.24 1.89
CA PRO A 35 13.89 2.61 1.15
C PRO A 35 13.87 1.97 -0.24
N TYR A 36 12.70 1.52 -0.67
CA TYR A 36 12.50 0.82 -1.95
C TYR A 36 13.18 1.51 -3.14
N GLU A 37 13.04 2.84 -3.27
CA GLU A 37 13.60 3.58 -4.41
C GLU A 37 15.15 3.54 -4.44
N GLN A 38 15.80 3.51 -3.27
CA GLN A 38 17.25 3.36 -3.18
C GLN A 38 17.68 1.93 -3.56
N LEU A 39 16.96 0.92 -3.07
CA LEU A 39 17.21 -0.48 -3.44
C LEU A 39 17.05 -0.70 -4.94
N ALA A 40 15.95 -0.22 -5.53
CA ALA A 40 15.69 -0.32 -6.95
C ALA A 40 16.74 0.41 -7.80
N TYR A 41 17.29 1.52 -7.31
CA TYR A 41 18.41 2.20 -7.96
C TYR A 41 19.70 1.35 -7.94
N PHE A 42 20.07 0.82 -6.77
CA PHE A 42 21.28 0.00 -6.64
C PHE A 42 21.22 -1.30 -7.43
N CYS A 43 20.08 -2.01 -7.40
CA CYS A 43 19.92 -3.24 -8.17
C CYS A 43 19.96 -2.99 -9.68
N ARG A 44 19.37 -1.90 -10.17
CA ARG A 44 19.46 -1.53 -11.59
C ARG A 44 20.88 -1.19 -12.02
N ARG A 45 21.64 -0.47 -11.19
CA ARG A 45 23.06 -0.20 -11.45
C ARG A 45 23.92 -1.46 -11.46
N ALA A 46 23.73 -2.33 -10.47
CA ALA A 46 24.46 -3.59 -10.40
C ALA A 46 24.21 -4.51 -11.61
N ALA A 47 23.05 -4.41 -12.25
CA ALA A 47 22.75 -5.12 -13.50
C ALA A 47 23.40 -4.49 -14.75
N GLN A 48 23.81 -3.22 -14.70
CA GLN A 48 24.43 -2.48 -15.80
C GLN A 48 25.97 -2.50 -15.75
N ASP A 49 26.57 -2.49 -14.56
CA ASP A 49 28.02 -2.47 -14.34
C ASP A 49 28.68 -3.86 -14.47
N GLY A 50 28.27 -4.64 -15.46
CA GLY A 50 28.85 -5.94 -15.78
C GLY A 50 30.32 -5.81 -16.22
N ASP A 51 31.22 -6.29 -15.35
CA ASP A 51 32.61 -6.67 -15.64
C ASP A 51 33.61 -5.51 -15.87
N GLY A 52 34.26 -5.09 -14.78
CA GLY A 52 35.49 -4.29 -14.83
C GLY A 52 35.32 -2.83 -14.43
N ILE A 53 35.53 -2.54 -13.15
CA ILE A 53 36.07 -1.30 -12.52
C ILE A 53 35.64 -1.35 -11.05
N GLU A 54 36.56 -0.97 -10.17
CA GLU A 54 36.51 -1.12 -8.71
C GLU A 54 35.13 -0.92 -8.09
N LYS A 55 34.63 -2.00 -7.48
CA LYS A 55 33.36 -2.05 -6.78
C LYS A 55 33.35 -1.05 -5.61
N PRO A 56 32.47 -0.03 -5.59
CA PRO A 56 32.25 0.73 -4.37
C PRO A 56 31.71 -0.21 -3.28
N PRO A 57 32.01 0.02 -1.99
CA PRO A 57 31.73 -0.92 -0.89
C PRO A 57 30.26 -1.33 -0.75
N PHE A 58 29.33 -0.64 -1.40
CA PHE A 58 27.89 -0.90 -1.41
C PHE A 58 27.41 -1.88 -2.50
N THR A 59 28.24 -2.26 -3.48
CA THR A 59 27.84 -3.22 -4.54
C THR A 59 27.71 -4.67 -4.07
N GLY A 60 28.08 -4.97 -2.82
CA GLY A 60 27.78 -6.24 -2.17
C GLY A 60 26.31 -6.44 -1.77
N MET A 61 25.50 -5.36 -1.77
CA MET A 61 24.08 -5.40 -1.31
C MET A 61 23.07 -5.77 -2.41
N ALA A 62 23.49 -5.87 -3.67
CA ALA A 62 22.66 -6.41 -4.74
C ALA A 62 22.65 -7.94 -4.70
N SER A 63 22.39 -8.51 -3.52
CA SER A 63 22.27 -9.95 -3.36
C SER A 63 21.12 -10.47 -4.22
N SER A 64 21.21 -11.74 -4.65
CA SER A 64 20.11 -12.39 -5.39
C SER A 64 18.78 -12.32 -4.62
N LYS A 65 18.83 -12.24 -3.28
CA LYS A 65 17.66 -12.02 -2.42
C LYS A 65 17.07 -10.62 -2.62
N CYS A 66 17.88 -9.57 -2.65
CA CYS A 66 17.43 -8.21 -2.88
C CYS A 66 16.74 -8.09 -4.25
N GLN A 67 17.36 -8.65 -5.30
CA GLN A 67 16.77 -8.68 -6.65
C GLN A 67 15.43 -9.44 -6.66
N GLN A 68 15.37 -10.62 -6.03
CA GLN A 68 14.14 -11.41 -5.95
C GLN A 68 13.00 -10.65 -5.25
N VAL A 69 13.27 -10.04 -4.11
CA VAL A 69 12.25 -9.29 -3.34
C VAL A 69 11.76 -8.07 -4.12
N LEU A 70 12.65 -7.37 -4.83
CA LEU A 70 12.26 -6.25 -5.68
C LEU A 70 11.39 -6.70 -6.85
N MET A 71 11.73 -7.80 -7.52
CA MET A 71 10.90 -8.36 -8.59
C MET A 71 9.51 -8.77 -8.08
N GLU A 72 9.42 -9.37 -6.89
CA GLU A 72 8.13 -9.71 -6.27
C GLU A 72 7.31 -8.47 -5.91
N LEU A 73 7.96 -7.41 -5.41
CA LEU A 73 7.32 -6.14 -5.11
C LEU A 73 6.82 -5.43 -6.37
N GLU A 74 7.63 -5.36 -7.42
CA GLU A 74 7.24 -4.80 -8.72
C GLU A 74 6.04 -5.55 -9.31
N GLY A 75 6.09 -6.88 -9.29
CA GLY A 75 4.97 -7.72 -9.70
C GLY A 75 3.72 -7.42 -8.88
N LEU A 76 3.82 -7.31 -7.56
CA LEU A 76 2.67 -6.94 -6.72
C LEU A 76 2.11 -5.56 -7.09
N PHE A 77 2.96 -4.55 -7.29
CA PHE A 77 2.52 -3.20 -7.66
C PHE A 77 1.80 -3.18 -9.00
N GLN A 78 2.28 -3.92 -10.00
CA GLN A 78 1.60 -4.06 -11.28
C GLN A 78 0.20 -4.68 -11.12
N HIS A 79 0.06 -5.73 -10.31
CA HIS A 79 -1.25 -6.35 -10.07
C HIS A 79 -2.19 -5.46 -9.24
N LEU A 80 -1.64 -4.63 -8.34
CA LEU A 80 -2.42 -3.58 -7.67
C LEU A 80 -2.94 -2.57 -8.70
N GLU A 81 -2.12 -2.10 -9.62
CA GLU A 81 -2.57 -1.19 -10.69
C GLU A 81 -3.72 -1.79 -11.50
N VAL A 82 -3.60 -3.06 -11.90
CA VAL A 82 -4.69 -3.79 -12.58
C VAL A 82 -5.95 -3.82 -11.72
N MET A 83 -5.85 -4.21 -10.44
CA MET A 83 -6.99 -4.23 -9.51
C MET A 83 -7.70 -2.87 -9.42
N PHE A 84 -6.94 -1.78 -9.23
CA PHE A 84 -7.48 -0.42 -9.14
C PHE A 84 -8.06 0.10 -10.46
N SER A 85 -7.67 -0.48 -11.60
CA SER A 85 -8.27 -0.16 -12.90
C SER A 85 -9.61 -0.86 -13.16
N LEU A 86 -9.81 -2.04 -12.56
CA LEU A 86 -10.98 -2.89 -12.75
C LEU A 86 -12.13 -2.56 -11.79
N THR A 87 -11.83 -2.05 -10.59
CA THR A 87 -12.82 -1.75 -9.56
C THR A 87 -12.36 -0.60 -8.68
N LEU A 88 -13.31 0.10 -8.06
CA LEU A 88 -13.00 0.92 -6.89
C LEU A 88 -12.41 0.02 -5.80
N VAL A 89 -11.51 0.59 -5.00
CA VAL A 89 -10.85 -0.11 -3.90
C VAL A 89 -11.10 0.69 -2.62
N PRO A 90 -12.06 0.30 -1.78
CA PRO A 90 -12.37 1.05 -0.56
C PRO A 90 -11.31 0.86 0.52
N ARG A 91 -10.68 -0.32 0.61
CA ARG A 91 -9.72 -0.63 1.68
C ARG A 91 -8.61 -1.56 1.20
N VAL A 92 -7.41 -1.33 1.74
CA VAL A 92 -6.21 -2.15 1.54
C VAL A 92 -5.62 -2.50 2.90
N LEU A 93 -5.17 -3.74 3.07
CA LEU A 93 -4.53 -4.25 4.27
C LEU A 93 -3.12 -4.77 3.96
N PHE A 94 -2.19 -4.44 4.84
CA PHE A 94 -0.85 -5.02 4.88
C PHE A 94 -0.70 -5.77 6.20
N LEU A 95 -0.51 -7.09 6.10
CA LEU A 95 -0.40 -8.00 7.24
C LEU A 95 1.04 -8.49 7.33
N LEU A 96 1.74 -8.16 8.41
CA LEU A 96 3.13 -8.56 8.62
C LEU A 96 3.18 -9.70 9.65
N GLY A 97 3.74 -10.84 9.24
CA GLY A 97 3.96 -12.03 10.04
C GLY A 97 2.69 -12.72 10.54
N GLY A 98 2.83 -13.90 11.14
CA GLY A 98 1.69 -14.68 11.62
C GLY A 98 0.89 -15.26 10.45
N SER A 99 -0.44 -15.18 10.53
CA SER A 99 -1.35 -15.65 9.48
C SER A 99 -2.35 -14.56 9.08
N VAL A 100 -3.07 -14.77 7.97
CA VAL A 100 -4.10 -13.84 7.45
C VAL A 100 -5.14 -13.47 8.51
N VAL A 101 -5.52 -14.42 9.37
CA VAL A 101 -6.52 -14.24 10.42
C VAL A 101 -5.95 -13.77 11.76
N ASN A 102 -4.63 -13.93 11.97
CA ASN A 102 -3.94 -13.53 13.20
C ASN A 102 -2.54 -13.01 12.88
N PRO A 103 -2.44 -11.79 12.31
CA PRO A 103 -1.17 -11.19 11.95
C PRO A 103 -0.40 -10.73 13.19
N LYS A 104 0.92 -10.61 13.10
CA LYS A 104 1.69 -9.94 14.17
C LYS A 104 1.40 -8.43 14.16
N GLU A 105 1.39 -7.85 12.97
CA GLU A 105 1.08 -6.43 12.74
C GLU A 105 0.14 -6.27 11.53
N LEU A 106 -0.81 -5.33 11.64
CA LEU A 106 -1.80 -5.01 10.62
C LEU A 106 -1.83 -3.49 10.40
N TYR A 107 -1.69 -3.12 9.13
CA TYR A 107 -1.79 -1.75 8.63
C TYR A 107 -2.96 -1.67 7.66
N GLU A 108 -3.80 -0.66 7.82
CA GLU A 108 -4.99 -0.45 6.99
C GLU A 108 -4.93 0.91 6.31
N LEU A 109 -5.19 0.93 5.00
CA LEU A 109 -5.48 2.12 4.22
C LEU A 109 -6.96 2.09 3.85
N ASN A 110 -7.71 3.06 4.36
CA ASN A 110 -9.12 3.27 4.05
C ASN A 110 -9.24 4.45 3.07
N LEU A 111 -9.82 4.15 1.92
CA LEU A 111 -10.03 5.01 0.76
C LEU A 111 -11.53 5.32 0.54
N GLU A 112 -12.42 4.88 1.44
CA GLU A 112 -13.88 5.01 1.28
C GLU A 112 -14.34 6.47 1.19
N GLY A 113 -13.59 7.39 1.81
CA GLY A 113 -13.86 8.83 1.82
C GLY A 113 -13.24 9.62 0.67
N ILE A 114 -12.49 8.97 -0.23
CA ILE A 114 -11.90 9.62 -1.40
C ILE A 114 -12.97 9.80 -2.48
N CYS A 115 -12.97 10.97 -3.11
CA CYS A 115 -13.63 11.18 -4.39
C CYS A 115 -12.59 11.34 -5.51
N GLU A 116 -12.87 10.74 -6.66
CA GLU A 116 -12.07 10.91 -7.88
C GLU A 116 -12.70 12.04 -8.73
N GLY A 117 -11.86 12.95 -9.22
CA GLY A 117 -12.29 14.10 -10.02
C GLY A 117 -11.99 13.91 -11.50
N SER A 118 -12.46 14.84 -12.32
CA SER A 118 -12.01 15.00 -13.71
C SER A 118 -10.53 15.42 -13.76
N ALA A 119 -9.86 15.29 -14.90
CA ALA A 119 -8.44 15.63 -15.02
C ALA A 119 -8.12 17.11 -14.69
N GLU A 120 -9.08 18.00 -14.88
CA GLU A 120 -8.94 19.45 -14.68
C GLU A 120 -9.19 19.86 -13.22
N GLU A 121 -10.08 19.17 -12.52
CA GLU A 121 -10.47 19.47 -11.14
C GLU A 121 -9.66 18.68 -10.09
N SER A 122 -8.93 17.64 -10.54
CA SER A 122 -8.22 16.73 -9.65
C SER A 122 -6.90 17.29 -9.15
N LEU A 123 -6.65 17.05 -7.86
CA LEU A 123 -5.36 17.27 -7.25
C LEU A 123 -4.32 16.33 -7.85
N GLN A 124 -3.13 16.88 -8.11
CA GLN A 124 -1.98 16.09 -8.49
C GLN A 124 -1.62 15.06 -7.40
N THR A 125 -1.30 13.83 -7.82
CA THR A 125 -1.02 12.71 -6.91
C THR A 125 0.16 12.98 -5.99
N THR A 126 1.25 13.58 -6.50
CA THR A 126 2.50 13.77 -5.74
C THR A 126 2.31 14.67 -4.50
N PRO A 127 1.67 15.86 -4.58
CA PRO A 127 1.30 16.63 -3.40
C PRO A 127 0.47 15.84 -2.38
N CYS A 128 -0.50 15.04 -2.83
CA CYS A 128 -1.34 14.23 -1.96
C CYS A 128 -0.52 13.16 -1.22
N VAL A 129 0.38 12.46 -1.92
CA VAL A 129 1.33 11.51 -1.32
C VAL A 129 2.19 12.21 -0.25
N ARG A 130 2.73 13.40 -0.56
CA ARG A 130 3.52 14.17 0.39
C ARG A 130 2.71 14.57 1.62
N GLN A 131 1.47 15.02 1.45
CA GLN A 131 0.58 15.37 2.56
C GLN A 131 0.29 14.14 3.43
N LEU A 132 0.02 12.98 2.82
CA LEU A 132 -0.15 11.72 3.53
C LEU A 132 1.07 11.41 4.42
N PHE A 133 2.28 11.39 3.84
CA PHE A 133 3.48 11.06 4.62
C PHE A 133 3.85 12.13 5.65
N HIS A 134 3.58 13.40 5.37
CA HIS A 134 3.73 14.46 6.37
C HIS A 134 2.82 14.20 7.58
N ARG A 135 1.56 13.81 7.36
CA ARG A 135 0.63 13.47 8.46
C ARG A 135 1.04 12.22 9.21
N LEU A 136 1.58 11.22 8.54
CA LEU A 136 2.14 10.02 9.20
C LEU A 136 3.36 10.36 10.05
N PHE A 137 4.25 11.20 9.54
CA PHE A 137 5.44 11.65 10.25
C PHE A 137 5.09 12.45 11.51
N VAL A 138 4.21 13.44 11.41
CA VAL A 138 3.76 14.25 12.56
C VAL A 138 3.04 13.41 13.61
N ALA A 139 2.34 12.35 13.19
CA ALA A 139 1.66 11.43 14.09
C ALA A 139 2.59 10.39 14.75
N ASP A 140 3.89 10.39 14.39
CA ASP A 140 4.94 9.54 14.98
C ASP A 140 4.57 8.05 15.10
N ILE A 141 3.94 7.49 14.07
CA ILE A 141 3.34 6.14 14.13
C ILE A 141 4.38 5.02 14.21
N PHE A 142 5.61 5.27 13.75
CA PHE A 142 6.65 4.24 13.63
C PHE A 142 7.76 4.35 14.69
N SER A 143 7.55 5.07 15.79
CA SER A 143 8.53 5.24 16.88
C SER A 143 8.74 4.01 17.78
N GLU A 144 8.17 2.86 17.40
CA GLU A 144 8.30 1.64 18.19
C GLU A 144 9.74 1.12 18.22
N LEU A 145 10.33 1.07 19.43
CA LEU A 145 11.66 0.50 19.67
C LEU A 145 11.73 -1.01 19.42
N LYS A 146 10.58 -1.70 19.43
CA LYS A 146 10.53 -3.14 19.21
C LYS A 146 10.77 -3.46 17.74
N VAL A 147 11.93 -4.05 17.47
CA VAL A 147 12.29 -4.56 16.15
C VAL A 147 11.41 -5.78 15.82
N LEU A 148 10.71 -5.70 14.69
CA LEU A 148 10.05 -6.85 14.11
C LEU A 148 11.08 -7.66 13.33
N SER A 149 11.23 -8.95 13.68
CA SER A 149 12.06 -9.88 12.90
C SER A 149 11.58 -9.92 11.45
N VAL A 150 12.50 -10.07 10.50
CA VAL A 150 12.18 -10.34 9.09
C VAL A 150 11.08 -11.40 8.97
N THR A 151 10.00 -11.06 8.28
CA THR A 151 8.81 -11.90 8.19
C THR A 151 8.13 -11.77 6.82
N GLY A 152 7.08 -12.58 6.63
CA GLY A 152 6.25 -12.53 5.43
C GLY A 152 5.23 -11.41 5.52
N THR A 153 5.01 -10.69 4.43
CA THR A 153 3.96 -9.68 4.27
C THR A 153 2.91 -10.16 3.29
N LEU A 154 1.65 -10.12 3.72
CA LEU A 154 0.49 -10.42 2.89
C LEU A 154 -0.27 -9.13 2.61
N VAL A 155 -0.76 -8.99 1.38
CA VAL A 155 -1.56 -7.85 0.95
C VAL A 155 -2.96 -8.31 0.62
N LEU A 156 -3.96 -7.65 1.22
CA LEU A 156 -5.35 -7.85 0.91
C LEU A 156 -5.97 -6.54 0.43
N VAL A 157 -6.88 -6.63 -0.53
CA VAL A 157 -7.51 -5.49 -1.19
C VAL A 157 -9.00 -5.79 -1.30
N GLN A 158 -9.86 -4.83 -0.98
CA GLN A 158 -11.28 -4.95 -1.31
C GLN A 158 -11.54 -4.54 -2.75
N GLY A 159 -12.44 -5.27 -3.41
CA GLY A 159 -12.96 -4.91 -4.72
C GLY A 159 -14.33 -5.52 -4.94
N HIS A 160 -15.02 -5.04 -5.97
CA HIS A 160 -16.30 -5.60 -6.38
C HIS A 160 -16.13 -7.10 -6.71
N ARG A 161 -17.05 -7.94 -6.22
CA ARG A 161 -16.97 -9.41 -6.40
C ARG A 161 -16.84 -9.86 -7.85
N ASP A 162 -17.43 -9.10 -8.78
CA ASP A 162 -17.45 -9.38 -10.21
C ASP A 162 -16.45 -8.53 -11.02
N CYS A 163 -15.40 -7.98 -10.39
CA CYS A 163 -14.43 -7.12 -11.11
C CYS A 163 -13.53 -7.85 -12.11
N GLY A 164 -13.59 -9.19 -12.18
CA GLY A 164 -12.84 -9.99 -13.15
C GLY A 164 -11.35 -10.11 -12.86
N ILE A 165 -10.87 -9.74 -11.66
CA ILE A 165 -9.46 -9.92 -11.28
C ILE A 165 -9.12 -11.41 -11.11
N GLU A 166 -8.07 -11.88 -11.79
CA GLU A 166 -7.67 -13.30 -11.75
C GLU A 166 -6.52 -13.59 -10.79
N TRP A 167 -5.58 -12.64 -10.68
CA TRP A 167 -4.34 -12.84 -9.92
C TRP A 167 -4.58 -12.84 -8.41
N PHE A 168 -5.35 -11.86 -7.93
CA PHE A 168 -5.78 -11.77 -6.54
C PHE A 168 -6.87 -12.82 -6.25
N ARG A 169 -6.73 -13.56 -5.14
CA ARG A 169 -7.64 -14.66 -4.80
C ARG A 169 -8.74 -14.19 -3.84
N PRO A 170 -10.03 -14.39 -4.17
CA PRO A 170 -11.12 -13.96 -3.30
C PRO A 170 -11.13 -14.73 -1.97
N LYS A 171 -11.47 -14.03 -0.89
CA LYS A 171 -11.59 -14.53 0.48
C LYS A 171 -12.95 -14.12 1.04
N LEU A 172 -14.00 -14.76 0.54
CA LEU A 172 -15.40 -14.43 0.84
C LEU A 172 -15.74 -14.43 2.34
N ASN A 173 -15.09 -15.31 3.12
CA ASN A 173 -15.33 -15.45 4.56
C ASN A 173 -14.32 -14.67 5.42
N TYR A 174 -13.46 -13.85 4.82
CA TYR A 174 -12.44 -13.12 5.56
C TYR A 174 -13.07 -12.02 6.42
N LYS A 175 -12.65 -11.99 7.69
CA LYS A 175 -12.98 -10.92 8.63
C LYS A 175 -11.68 -10.25 9.05
N VAL A 176 -11.67 -8.92 9.01
CA VAL A 176 -10.49 -8.13 9.38
C VAL A 176 -10.13 -8.43 10.85
N PRO A 177 -8.89 -8.85 11.14
CA PRO A 177 -8.44 -9.10 12.50
C PRO A 177 -8.54 -7.84 13.37
N THR A 178 -8.98 -8.03 14.62
CA THR A 178 -8.98 -6.98 15.64
C THR A 178 -7.64 -6.87 16.37
N ARG A 179 -6.91 -7.99 16.46
CA ARG A 179 -5.56 -8.06 17.04
C ARG A 179 -4.49 -7.66 16.03
N GLY A 180 -3.35 -7.17 16.53
CA GLY A 180 -2.20 -6.79 15.71
C GLY A 180 -2.35 -5.46 14.96
N ARG A 181 -3.50 -4.77 15.06
CA ARG A 181 -3.70 -3.47 14.41
C ARG A 181 -2.72 -2.43 14.94
N LYS A 182 -1.87 -1.91 14.06
CA LYS A 182 -0.87 -0.86 14.34
C LYS A 182 -1.31 0.49 13.80
N LEU A 183 -1.83 0.53 12.59
CA LEU A 183 -2.22 1.77 11.93
C LEU A 183 -3.48 1.59 11.10
N THR A 184 -4.33 2.61 11.13
CA THR A 184 -5.38 2.82 10.15
C THR A 184 -5.26 4.25 9.61
N VAL A 185 -4.97 4.36 8.32
CA VAL A 185 -4.95 5.62 7.57
C VAL A 185 -6.32 5.78 6.94
N LYS A 186 -7.05 6.85 7.27
CA LYS A 186 -8.32 7.19 6.63
C LYS A 186 -8.10 8.38 5.71
N LEU A 187 -8.32 8.19 4.43
CA LEU A 187 -8.23 9.24 3.41
C LEU A 187 -9.63 9.76 3.09
N SER A 188 -9.76 11.08 3.03
CA SER A 188 -10.98 11.76 2.63
C SER A 188 -10.67 12.98 1.78
N CYS A 189 -11.66 13.45 1.03
CA CYS A 189 -11.61 14.73 0.33
C CYS A 189 -12.54 15.72 1.04
N ASP A 190 -11.98 16.85 1.48
CA ASP A 190 -12.68 17.98 2.09
C ASP A 190 -13.11 18.91 0.95
N GLY A 191 -14.20 18.54 0.27
CA GLY A 191 -14.88 19.44 -0.64
C GLY A 191 -16.09 20.00 0.08
N ASP A 192 -16.21 21.33 0.16
CA ASP A 192 -17.48 22.00 0.42
C ASP A 192 -18.46 21.60 -0.70
N LEU A 193 -19.13 20.46 -0.53
CA LEU A 193 -20.30 20.08 -1.31
C LEU A 193 -21.49 20.89 -0.77
N HIS A 194 -21.42 22.22 -0.94
CA HIS A 194 -22.59 23.08 -0.77
C HIS A 194 -23.48 23.03 -2.03
N LEU A 195 -23.87 21.82 -2.42
CA LEU A 195 -24.95 21.54 -3.37
C LEU A 195 -25.65 20.26 -2.91
N SER A 196 -26.67 20.45 -2.07
CA SER A 196 -27.79 19.52 -1.84
C SER A 196 -27.46 18.02 -1.85
N ALA A 197 -26.92 17.51 -0.74
CA ALA A 197 -27.06 16.10 -0.41
C ALA A 197 -27.58 15.99 1.02
N SER A 198 -28.82 15.50 1.14
CA SER A 198 -29.39 15.02 2.40
C SER A 198 -28.38 14.15 3.17
N PRO A 199 -28.44 14.10 4.52
CA PRO A 199 -27.58 13.21 5.29
C PRO A 199 -27.68 11.80 4.71
N PRO A 200 -26.56 11.06 4.53
CA PRO A 200 -26.60 9.76 3.89
C PRO A 200 -27.43 8.81 4.75
N GLN A 201 -28.69 8.63 4.35
CA GLN A 201 -29.55 7.57 4.82
C GLN A 201 -28.89 6.26 4.41
N HIS A 202 -28.58 5.43 5.40
CA HIS A 202 -28.09 4.05 5.26
C HIS A 202 -26.84 3.86 4.37
N THR A 203 -25.66 4.19 4.91
CA THR A 203 -24.33 3.89 4.35
C THR A 203 -23.97 2.40 4.28
N ALA A 204 -24.91 1.49 4.57
CA ALA A 204 -24.67 0.05 4.48
C ALA A 204 -24.52 -0.43 3.02
N SER A 205 -25.18 0.24 2.06
CA SER A 205 -25.36 -0.29 0.70
C SER A 205 -24.16 -0.17 -0.26
N LYS A 206 -23.31 0.86 -0.13
CA LYS A 206 -22.31 1.19 -1.17
C LYS A 206 -21.26 0.09 -1.40
N TRP A 207 -20.96 -0.70 -0.37
CA TRP A 207 -19.86 -1.68 -0.40
C TRP A 207 -20.33 -3.13 -0.12
N GLU A 208 -21.63 -3.42 -0.17
CA GLU A 208 -22.19 -4.76 0.13
C GLU A 208 -21.66 -5.85 -0.83
N ASP A 209 -21.45 -5.48 -2.09
CA ASP A 209 -20.93 -6.40 -3.10
C ASP A 209 -19.40 -6.53 -3.12
N TYR A 210 -18.71 -5.85 -2.19
CA TYR A 210 -17.26 -5.85 -2.14
C TYR A 210 -16.73 -6.96 -1.23
N VAL A 211 -15.78 -7.73 -1.76
CA VAL A 211 -15.15 -8.83 -1.04
C VAL A 211 -13.66 -8.59 -0.92
N TRP A 212 -13.03 -9.26 0.05
CA TRP A 212 -11.59 -9.22 0.19
C TRP A 212 -10.94 -10.14 -0.83
N PHE A 213 -9.92 -9.66 -1.50
CA PHE A 213 -9.01 -10.47 -2.28
C PHE A 213 -7.61 -10.43 -1.68
N GLN A 214 -6.88 -11.54 -1.74
CA GLN A 214 -5.53 -11.68 -1.21
C GLN A 214 -4.54 -11.92 -2.34
N ALA A 215 -3.38 -11.27 -2.27
CA ALA A 215 -2.26 -11.58 -3.15
C ALA A 215 -1.88 -13.08 -3.00
N PRO A 216 -1.61 -13.81 -4.09
CA PRO A 216 -1.22 -15.22 -4.04
C PRO A 216 0.21 -15.41 -3.54
N VAL A 217 1.02 -14.34 -3.52
CA VAL A 217 2.41 -14.34 -3.06
C VAL A 217 2.52 -13.77 -1.65
N THR A 218 3.50 -14.25 -0.89
CA THR A 218 3.90 -13.68 0.40
C THR A 218 5.25 -12.99 0.21
N LEU A 219 5.28 -11.66 0.34
CA LEU A 219 6.52 -10.90 0.22
C LEU A 219 7.40 -11.20 1.43
N LYS A 220 8.57 -11.79 1.23
CA LYS A 220 9.49 -12.07 2.32
C LYS A 220 10.41 -10.87 2.52
N GLY A 221 10.39 -10.27 3.70
CA GLY A 221 11.37 -9.25 4.05
C GLY A 221 12.79 -9.81 4.00
N PHE A 222 13.78 -8.94 4.04
CA PHE A 222 15.18 -9.32 4.20
C PHE A 222 15.95 -8.27 4.99
N SER A 223 17.02 -8.73 5.63
CA SER A 223 18.01 -7.92 6.33
C SER A 223 19.39 -8.48 5.96
N GLU A 224 20.38 -7.60 5.83
CA GLU A 224 21.79 -7.95 5.61
C GLU A 224 22.63 -7.51 6.80
#